data_AF-A0A3S5CXA6-F1
#
_entry.id   AF-A0A3S5CXA6-F1
#
_cell.length_a   1.000
_cell.length_b   1.000
_cell.length_c   1.000
_cell.angle_alpha   90.00
_cell.angle_beta   90.00
_cell.angle_gamma   90.00
#
_symmetry.space_group_name_H-M   'P 1'
#
loop_
_entity.id
_entity.type
_entity.pdbx_description
1 polymer ?
#
loop_
_entity_poly.entity_id
_entity_poly.type
_entity_poly.pdbx_seq_one_letter_code
_entity_poly.pdbx_strand_id
1 'polypeptide(L)'
;MSAPEPQHPGERLASYFSAFFSTIVGISTLGASISFSKVVQTPVKPWVDYGVAAETIQNHLSVAFVLFLIDLALTSTAASALSLYRPQAVSYFGRRDSHQRRVVMWWATLVSVVLFGLLFAAFVFLGLVVAAYAGPIGWVAVGFLCLFGLTILGVIVWQSPIGSPSPEEVLRRQRERDMLDQDGSPSHVSSPEKSPVRRPAYPPGPGYDDVDDGGEPGPLGHYKDDAISATPRVPADPIPGYDPLVPPYMADLRRLRSLRAEKEERSQARRDSWRDTPSFIPLEANPELLTSLLHKLGLSPALAMHDVYSLTDASLLSFIPRPALALLLVFPLTAAYESHRLAEDALQPAYEGAGPAEPVTWFKQTIRNACGLVGLLHAAANGPARGFVGEGTPLDALLREAEPLGPAERAALVERDGALARAHGEVARRGDTAAPDAADDVDLHYVCFVKGRDGGLWEMDGRRKGPLRRGDLEEAEDVLSEKALALGPLKFLEREAADLRFSCVALAGSLD
;
A
#
# COMPACT_ATOMS: atom_id res chain seq x y z
N MET A 1 18.84 -36.33 -8.18
CA MET A 1 18.54 -35.02 -7.58
C MET A 1 18.93 -35.09 -6.11
N SER A 2 20.04 -34.46 -5.74
CA SER A 2 20.41 -34.27 -4.34
C SER A 2 19.35 -33.41 -3.66
N ALA A 3 18.88 -33.82 -2.48
CA ALA A 3 18.01 -32.98 -1.67
C ALA A 3 18.75 -31.65 -1.37
N PRO A 4 18.09 -30.49 -1.44
CA PRO A 4 18.72 -29.22 -1.10
C PRO A 4 19.24 -29.29 0.33
N GLU A 5 20.46 -28.77 0.56
CA GLU A 5 21.03 -28.71 1.90
C GLU A 5 20.06 -28.01 2.88
N PRO A 6 19.87 -28.54 4.09
CA PRO A 6 18.99 -27.93 5.08
C PRO A 6 19.53 -26.55 5.46
N GLN A 7 18.80 -25.50 5.07
CA GLN A 7 19.10 -24.10 5.42
C GLN A 7 19.28 -23.93 6.93
N HIS A 8 20.21 -23.07 7.33
CA HIS A 8 20.53 -22.85 8.72
C HIS A 8 19.26 -22.38 9.48
N PRO A 9 18.95 -22.89 10.68
CA PRO A 9 17.72 -22.53 11.41
C PRO A 9 17.53 -21.03 11.60
N GLY A 10 18.62 -20.27 11.77
CA GLY A 10 18.60 -18.81 11.85
C GLY A 10 18.26 -18.11 10.53
N GLU A 11 18.63 -18.69 9.38
CA GLU A 11 18.27 -18.14 8.07
C GLU A 11 16.78 -18.29 7.80
N ARG A 12 16.18 -19.42 8.20
CA ARG A 12 14.72 -19.65 8.10
C ARG A 12 13.92 -18.68 8.97
N LEU A 13 14.44 -18.34 10.15
CA LEU A 13 13.81 -17.35 11.02
C LEU A 13 13.92 -15.94 10.42
N ALA A 14 15.10 -15.56 9.93
CA ALA A 14 15.31 -14.27 9.29
C ALA A 14 14.47 -14.10 8.02
N SER A 15 14.31 -15.15 7.21
CA SER A 15 13.45 -15.12 6.02
C SER A 15 11.97 -15.03 6.40
N TYR A 16 11.52 -15.77 7.42
CA TYR A 16 10.17 -15.64 7.96
C TYR A 16 9.87 -14.19 8.39
N PHE A 17 10.73 -13.58 9.21
CA PHE A 17 10.51 -12.20 9.66
C PHE A 17 10.60 -11.18 8.52
N SER A 18 11.46 -11.40 7.52
CA SER A 18 11.48 -10.57 6.33
C SER A 18 10.15 -10.61 5.56
N ALA A 19 9.55 -11.79 5.42
CA ALA A 19 8.24 -11.94 4.78
C ALA A 19 7.11 -11.35 5.65
N PHE A 20 7.18 -11.55 6.97
CA PHE A 20 6.24 -11.00 7.94
C PHE A 20 6.23 -9.46 7.91
N PHE A 21 7.40 -8.82 7.97
CA PHE A 21 7.50 -7.37 7.87
C PHE A 21 7.02 -6.84 6.53
N SER A 22 7.36 -7.51 5.42
CA SER A 22 6.85 -7.14 4.09
C SER A 22 5.32 -7.19 4.03
N THR A 23 4.73 -8.24 4.62
CA THR A 23 3.27 -8.40 4.70
C THR A 23 2.62 -7.30 5.52
N ILE A 24 3.17 -6.99 6.71
CA ILE A 24 2.67 -5.90 7.56
C ILE A 24 2.77 -4.55 6.85
N VAL A 25 3.92 -4.25 6.23
CA VAL A 25 4.09 -3.01 5.45
C VAL A 25 3.02 -2.90 4.37
N GLY A 26 2.76 -3.98 3.62
CA GLY A 26 1.72 -3.99 2.59
C GLY A 26 0.33 -3.68 3.15
N ILE A 27 -0.08 -4.38 4.22
CA ILE A 27 -1.40 -4.20 4.83
C ILE A 27 -1.53 -2.81 5.46
N SER A 28 -0.56 -2.38 6.25
CA SER A 28 -0.59 -1.10 6.95
C SER A 28 -0.50 0.09 6.00
N THR A 29 0.21 -0.04 4.88
CA THR A 29 0.22 1.00 3.82
C THR A 29 -1.16 1.14 3.19
N LEU A 30 -1.81 0.02 2.85
CA LEU A 30 -3.16 0.02 2.28
C LEU A 30 -4.18 0.57 3.30
N GLY A 31 -4.12 0.11 4.55
CA GLY A 31 -4.98 0.58 5.64
C GLY A 31 -4.82 2.07 5.93
N ALA A 32 -3.58 2.56 6.01
CA ALA A 32 -3.29 3.98 6.22
C ALA A 32 -3.81 4.84 5.05
N SER A 33 -3.59 4.41 3.81
CA SER A 33 -4.04 5.11 2.60
C SER A 33 -5.56 5.27 2.55
N ILE A 34 -6.30 4.17 2.75
CA ILE A 34 -7.76 4.17 2.74
C ILE A 34 -8.31 5.03 3.88
N SER A 35 -7.77 4.86 5.09
CA SER A 35 -8.21 5.61 6.26
C SER A 35 -7.93 7.11 6.09
N PHE A 36 -6.74 7.50 5.61
CA PHE A 36 -6.39 8.89 5.32
C PHE A 36 -7.34 9.54 4.32
N SER A 37 -7.61 8.85 3.20
CA SER A 37 -8.54 9.35 2.18
C SER A 37 -9.91 9.69 2.77
N LYS A 38 -10.41 8.86 3.70
CA LYS A 38 -11.69 9.08 4.38
C LYS A 38 -11.62 10.11 5.52
N VAL A 39 -10.50 10.20 6.23
CA VAL A 39 -10.28 11.21 7.29
C VAL A 39 -10.25 12.64 6.74
N VAL A 40 -9.74 12.85 5.53
CA VAL A 40 -9.63 14.18 4.92
C VAL A 40 -10.94 14.60 4.20
N GLN A 41 -11.84 13.66 3.92
CA GLN A 41 -13.16 13.94 3.37
C GLN A 41 -14.11 14.52 4.43
N THR A 42 -15.07 15.34 4.00
CA THR A 42 -16.11 15.83 4.91
C THR A 42 -16.94 14.66 5.44
N PRO A 43 -17.30 14.64 6.74
CA PRO A 43 -18.03 13.52 7.32
C PRO A 43 -19.34 13.26 6.56
N VAL A 44 -19.45 12.06 5.98
CA VAL A 44 -20.66 11.65 5.26
C VAL A 44 -21.57 10.93 6.24
N LYS A 45 -22.79 11.45 6.42
CA LYS A 45 -23.79 10.79 7.27
C LYS A 45 -24.14 9.41 6.69
N PRO A 46 -24.27 8.38 7.53
CA PRO A 46 -24.73 7.07 7.08
C PRO A 46 -26.14 7.16 6.50
N TRP A 47 -26.41 6.32 5.49
CA TRP A 47 -27.71 6.26 4.81
C TRP A 47 -28.83 5.74 5.74
N VAL A 48 -28.45 4.95 6.74
CA VAL A 48 -29.30 4.44 7.81
C VAL A 48 -28.67 4.83 9.13
N ASP A 49 -29.43 5.55 9.97
CA ASP A 49 -28.95 5.98 11.28
C ASP A 49 -29.04 4.83 12.29
N TYR A 50 -27.89 4.24 12.62
CA TYR A 50 -27.75 3.23 13.67
C TYR A 50 -27.39 3.84 15.04
N GLY A 51 -27.53 5.16 15.21
CA GLY A 51 -27.29 5.85 16.48
C GLY A 51 -25.83 6.22 16.74
N VAL A 52 -24.97 6.17 15.72
CA VAL A 52 -23.55 6.56 15.83
C VAL A 52 -23.35 7.91 15.16
N ALA A 53 -22.85 8.90 15.93
CA ALA A 53 -22.60 10.23 15.41
C ALA A 53 -21.50 10.24 14.34
N ALA A 54 -21.63 11.09 13.33
CA ALA A 54 -20.63 11.22 12.25
C ALA A 54 -19.24 11.61 12.77
N GLU A 55 -19.17 12.41 13.84
CA GLU A 55 -17.92 12.74 14.53
C GLU A 55 -17.26 11.50 15.14
N THR A 56 -18.05 10.62 15.75
CA THR A 56 -17.57 9.35 16.29
C THR A 56 -16.99 8.48 15.18
N ILE A 57 -17.65 8.37 14.02
CA ILE A 57 -17.15 7.63 12.86
C ILE A 57 -15.79 8.19 12.40
N GLN A 58 -15.69 9.52 12.30
CA GLN A 58 -14.44 10.19 11.92
C GLN A 58 -13.31 9.89 12.91
N ASN A 59 -13.60 9.92 14.22
CA ASN A 59 -12.63 9.60 15.27
C ASN A 59 -12.12 8.16 15.15
N HIS A 60 -13.00 7.18 14.85
CA HIS A 60 -12.58 5.79 14.64
C HIS A 60 -11.66 5.66 13.42
N LEU A 61 -11.97 6.34 12.31
CA LEU A 61 -11.12 6.40 11.12
C LEU A 61 -9.75 7.04 11.43
N SER A 62 -9.73 8.12 12.20
CA SER A 62 -8.50 8.80 12.61
C SER A 62 -7.63 7.91 13.51
N VAL A 63 -8.23 7.19 14.46
CA VAL A 63 -7.50 6.26 15.32
C VAL A 63 -6.93 5.10 14.49
N ALA A 64 -7.72 4.51 13.59
CA ALA A 64 -7.23 3.46 12.69
C ALA A 64 -6.04 3.94 11.84
N PHE A 65 -6.14 5.14 11.27
CA PHE A 65 -5.05 5.77 10.52
C PHE A 65 -3.77 5.92 11.36
N VAL A 66 -3.87 6.45 12.57
CA VAL A 66 -2.71 6.63 13.47
C VAL A 66 -2.10 5.28 13.84
N LEU A 67 -2.90 4.25 14.10
CA LEU A 67 -2.40 2.91 14.41
C LEU A 67 -1.62 2.31 13.24
N PHE A 68 -2.10 2.45 12.00
CA PHE A 68 -1.34 2.02 10.82
C PHE A 68 -0.03 2.80 10.63
N LEU A 69 0.00 4.10 10.95
CA LEU A 69 1.25 4.88 10.89
C LEU A 69 2.27 4.43 11.95
N ILE A 70 1.83 4.20 13.18
CA ILE A 70 2.69 3.68 14.25
C ILE A 70 3.23 2.31 13.86
N ASP A 71 2.36 1.45 13.34
CA ASP A 71 2.73 0.10 12.89
C ASP A 71 3.75 0.13 11.73
N LEU A 72 3.58 1.03 10.75
CA LEU A 72 4.56 1.25 9.68
C LEU A 72 5.93 1.70 10.22
N ALA A 73 5.94 2.67 11.14
CA ALA A 73 7.17 3.19 11.74
C ALA A 73 7.93 2.10 12.53
N LEU A 74 7.20 1.32 13.33
CA LEU A 74 7.78 0.21 14.09
C LEU A 74 8.24 -0.93 13.19
N THR A 75 7.47 -1.28 12.16
CA THR A 75 7.85 -2.33 11.20
C THR A 75 9.09 -1.92 10.41
N SER A 76 9.19 -0.66 9.98
CA SER A 76 10.39 -0.15 9.30
C SER A 76 11.61 -0.23 10.22
N THR A 77 11.46 0.18 11.49
CA THR A 77 12.54 0.13 12.47
C THR A 77 12.96 -1.32 12.77
N ALA A 78 12.00 -2.24 12.91
CA ALA A 78 12.24 -3.65 13.12
C ALA A 78 12.92 -4.32 11.91
N ALA A 79 12.52 -3.97 10.69
CA ALA A 79 13.14 -4.46 9.46
C ALA A 79 14.59 -3.97 9.32
N SER A 80 14.85 -2.69 9.62
CA SER A 80 16.21 -2.14 9.66
C SER A 80 17.07 -2.78 10.75
N ALA A 81 16.51 -3.03 11.93
CA ALA A 81 17.21 -3.74 12.99
C ALA A 81 17.55 -5.17 12.55
N LEU A 82 16.60 -5.90 11.94
CA LEU A 82 16.85 -7.25 11.45
C LEU A 82 17.92 -7.30 10.36
N SER A 83 18.01 -6.30 9.48
CA SER A 83 19.05 -6.25 8.44
C SER A 83 20.44 -6.00 9.03
N LEU A 84 20.56 -5.10 10.01
CA LEU A 84 21.81 -4.79 10.71
C LEU A 84 22.29 -5.95 11.57
N TYR A 85 21.39 -6.58 12.32
CA TYR A 85 21.72 -7.65 13.26
C TYR A 85 21.61 -9.04 12.63
N ARG A 86 21.33 -9.15 11.32
CA ARG A 86 21.18 -10.42 10.60
C ARG A 86 22.34 -11.40 10.83
N PRO A 87 23.62 -10.98 10.70
CA PRO A 87 24.74 -11.91 10.87
C PRO A 87 24.87 -12.42 12.32
N GLN A 88 24.53 -11.58 13.30
CA GLN A 88 24.57 -11.91 14.73
C GLN A 88 23.38 -12.79 15.13
N ALA A 89 22.18 -12.50 14.63
CA ALA A 89 20.99 -13.32 14.86
C ALA A 89 21.18 -14.74 14.30
N VAL A 90 21.80 -14.87 13.12
CA VAL A 90 22.10 -16.19 12.52
C VAL A 90 23.13 -16.95 13.35
N SER A 91 24.17 -16.29 13.88
CA SER A 91 25.19 -16.96 14.71
C SER A 91 24.63 -17.46 16.05
N TYR A 92 23.66 -16.74 16.65
CA TYR A 92 22.99 -17.16 17.89
C TYR A 92 22.06 -18.37 17.72
N PHE A 93 21.63 -18.69 16.50
CA PHE A 93 20.75 -19.83 16.20
C PHE A 93 21.52 -21.14 15.89
N GLY A 94 22.86 -21.14 16.00
CA GLY A 94 23.71 -22.27 15.65
C GLY A 94 24.01 -23.26 16.79
N ARG A 95 23.39 -24.44 16.71
CA ARG A 95 23.81 -25.76 17.25
C ARG A 95 23.51 -26.19 18.70
N ARG A 96 23.10 -25.35 19.66
CA ARG A 96 22.53 -25.81 20.96
C ARG A 96 21.54 -24.80 21.53
N ASP A 97 20.65 -25.27 22.42
CA ASP A 97 19.75 -24.38 23.16
C ASP A 97 20.59 -23.47 24.08
N SER A 98 20.65 -22.18 23.75
CA SER A 98 21.52 -21.20 24.40
C SER A 98 20.70 -20.05 24.98
N HIS A 99 21.22 -19.39 26.02
CA HIS A 99 20.61 -18.19 26.59
C HIS A 99 20.38 -17.11 25.51
N GLN A 100 21.33 -16.95 24.59
CA GLN A 100 21.27 -15.97 23.50
C GLN A 100 20.12 -16.27 22.51
N ARG A 101 19.90 -17.54 22.16
CA ARG A 101 18.77 -17.96 21.31
C ARG A 101 17.42 -17.59 21.94
N ARG A 102 17.29 -17.75 23.26
CA ARG A 102 16.05 -17.41 23.98
C ARG A 102 15.81 -15.91 24.02
N VAL A 103 16.86 -15.11 24.27
CA VAL A 103 16.77 -13.66 24.22
C VAL A 103 16.28 -13.19 22.86
N VAL A 104 16.83 -13.72 21.77
CA VAL A 104 16.38 -13.39 20.42
C VAL A 104 14.93 -13.81 20.19
N MET A 105 14.53 -15.01 20.61
CA MET A 105 13.14 -15.46 20.50
C MET A 105 12.16 -14.63 21.34
N TRP A 106 12.58 -14.13 22.50
CA TRP A 106 11.78 -13.23 23.34
C TRP A 106 11.53 -11.89 22.64
N TRP A 107 12.58 -11.26 22.11
CA TRP A 107 12.43 -10.04 21.32
C TRP A 107 11.60 -10.27 20.05
N ALA A 108 11.81 -11.38 19.36
CA ALA A 108 11.04 -11.77 18.18
C ALA A 108 9.55 -11.94 18.51
N THR A 109 9.22 -12.57 19.65
CA THR A 109 7.84 -12.70 20.13
C THR A 109 7.26 -11.34 20.49
N LEU A 110 8.00 -10.50 21.22
CA LEU A 110 7.57 -9.16 21.61
C LEU A 110 7.23 -8.30 20.39
N VAL A 111 8.14 -8.25 19.41
CA VAL A 111 7.93 -7.51 18.16
C VAL A 111 6.71 -8.05 17.42
N SER A 112 6.56 -9.38 17.33
CA SER A 112 5.39 -9.99 16.67
C SER A 112 4.08 -9.63 17.35
N VAL A 113 4.03 -9.66 18.69
CA VAL A 113 2.84 -9.29 19.48
C VAL A 113 2.51 -7.81 19.33
N VAL A 114 3.52 -6.93 19.35
CA VAL A 114 3.30 -5.49 19.21
C VAL A 114 2.79 -5.13 17.82
N LEU A 115 3.45 -5.59 16.76
CA LEU A 115 3.05 -5.27 15.39
C LEU A 115 1.69 -5.89 15.06
N PHE A 116 1.49 -7.17 15.37
CA PHE A 116 0.18 -7.79 15.15
C PHE A 116 -0.92 -7.14 16.00
N GLY A 117 -0.61 -6.75 17.24
CA GLY A 117 -1.54 -6.08 18.13
C GLY A 117 -1.99 -4.70 17.61
N LEU A 118 -1.06 -3.91 17.09
CA LEU A 118 -1.37 -2.62 16.46
C LEU A 118 -2.22 -2.80 15.20
N LEU A 119 -1.81 -3.74 14.35
CA LEU A 119 -2.56 -4.07 13.14
C LEU A 119 -3.99 -4.53 13.47
N PHE A 120 -4.13 -5.44 14.41
CA PHE A 120 -5.42 -5.94 14.89
C PHE A 120 -6.28 -4.81 15.46
N ALA A 121 -5.72 -3.95 16.32
CA ALA A 121 -6.44 -2.81 16.86
C ALA A 121 -6.94 -1.88 15.76
N ALA A 122 -6.11 -1.57 14.75
CA ALA A 122 -6.51 -0.74 13.62
C ALA A 122 -7.72 -1.33 12.87
N PHE A 123 -7.72 -2.64 12.64
CA PHE A 123 -8.85 -3.34 12.02
C PHE A 123 -10.11 -3.40 12.89
N VAL A 124 -9.98 -3.45 14.22
CA VAL A 124 -11.13 -3.32 15.12
C VAL A 124 -11.77 -1.94 14.97
N PHE A 125 -10.99 -0.86 14.94
CA PHE A 125 -11.51 0.49 14.71
C PHE A 125 -12.18 0.64 13.33
N LEU A 126 -11.62 0.04 12.28
CA LEU A 126 -12.29 -0.03 10.98
C LEU A 126 -13.58 -0.85 11.02
N GLY A 127 -13.60 -1.96 11.76
CA GLY A 127 -14.81 -2.76 11.98
C GLY A 127 -15.91 -1.98 12.69
N LEU A 128 -15.56 -1.13 13.66
CA LEU A 128 -16.51 -0.24 14.34
C LEU A 128 -17.09 0.81 13.38
N VAL A 129 -16.31 1.31 12.42
CA VAL A 129 -16.82 2.16 11.33
C VAL A 129 -17.84 1.38 10.51
N VAL A 130 -17.54 0.15 10.10
CA VAL A 130 -18.49 -0.69 9.35
C VAL A 130 -19.76 -0.96 10.17
N ALA A 131 -19.64 -1.20 11.48
CA ALA A 131 -20.79 -1.36 12.37
C ALA A 131 -21.68 -0.10 12.42
N ALA A 132 -21.09 1.09 12.33
CA ALA A 132 -21.85 2.33 12.24
C ALA A 132 -22.65 2.48 10.93
N TYR A 133 -22.17 1.90 9.81
CA TYR A 133 -22.86 1.97 8.50
C TYR A 133 -23.77 0.77 8.21
N ALA A 134 -23.46 -0.41 8.74
CA ALA A 134 -24.12 -1.67 8.42
C ALA A 134 -24.87 -2.32 9.61
N GLY A 135 -24.87 -1.66 10.77
CA GLY A 135 -25.60 -2.10 11.95
C GLY A 135 -25.19 -3.51 12.41
N PRO A 136 -26.13 -4.47 12.56
CA PRO A 136 -25.84 -5.81 13.07
C PRO A 136 -24.76 -6.56 12.27
N ILE A 137 -24.70 -6.39 10.95
CA ILE A 137 -23.74 -7.08 10.09
C ILE A 137 -22.31 -6.62 10.40
N GLY A 138 -22.12 -5.31 10.64
CA GLY A 138 -20.81 -4.79 11.00
C GLY A 138 -20.36 -5.25 12.40
N TRP A 139 -21.27 -5.40 13.35
CA TRP A 139 -20.95 -5.98 14.67
C TRP A 139 -20.56 -7.46 14.57
N VAL A 140 -21.21 -8.23 13.70
CA VAL A 140 -20.81 -9.61 13.40
C VAL A 140 -19.38 -9.64 12.85
N ALA A 141 -19.05 -8.73 11.92
CA ALA A 141 -17.70 -8.61 11.39
C ALA A 141 -16.68 -8.30 12.50
N VAL A 142 -16.95 -7.33 13.39
CA VAL A 142 -16.10 -7.03 14.55
C VAL A 142 -15.90 -8.28 15.43
N GLY A 143 -16.95 -9.06 15.68
CA GLY A 143 -16.87 -10.30 16.44
C GLY A 143 -15.94 -11.33 15.79
N PHE A 144 -16.05 -11.54 14.48
CA PHE A 144 -15.15 -12.44 13.73
C PHE A 144 -13.70 -11.95 13.74
N LEU A 145 -13.49 -10.63 13.58
CA LEU A 145 -12.17 -10.01 13.67
C LEU A 145 -11.55 -10.28 15.04
N CYS A 146 -12.28 -10.04 16.13
CA CYS A 146 -11.80 -10.29 17.49
C CYS A 146 -11.46 -11.76 17.72
N LEU A 147 -12.32 -12.69 17.27
CA LEU A 147 -12.06 -14.11 17.39
C LEU A 147 -10.77 -14.50 16.65
N PHE A 148 -10.62 -14.05 15.40
CA PHE A 148 -9.45 -14.34 14.58
C PHE A 148 -8.17 -13.73 15.17
N GLY A 149 -8.25 -12.48 15.65
CA GLY A 149 -7.16 -11.81 16.35
C GLY A 149 -6.68 -12.57 17.59
N LEU A 150 -7.62 -13.04 18.42
CA LEU A 150 -7.30 -13.87 19.59
C LEU A 150 -6.66 -15.21 19.21
N THR A 151 -7.13 -15.86 18.14
CA THR A 151 -6.52 -17.11 17.67
C THR A 151 -5.08 -16.91 17.20
N ILE A 152 -4.81 -15.87 16.43
CA ILE A 152 -3.43 -15.57 15.96
C ILE A 152 -2.53 -15.19 17.13
N LEU A 153 -3.00 -14.33 18.04
CA LEU A 153 -2.25 -13.97 19.24
C LEU A 153 -1.94 -15.22 20.08
N GLY A 154 -2.92 -16.12 20.23
CA GLY A 154 -2.75 -17.41 20.89
C GLY A 154 -1.69 -18.27 20.22
N VAL A 155 -1.64 -18.32 18.88
CA VAL A 155 -0.61 -19.05 18.13
C VAL A 155 0.78 -18.42 18.32
N ILE A 156 0.89 -17.08 18.27
CA ILE A 156 2.15 -16.36 18.49
C ILE A 156 2.70 -16.66 19.90
N VAL A 157 1.84 -16.59 20.91
CA VAL A 157 2.20 -16.88 22.30
C VAL A 157 2.51 -18.38 22.49
N TRP A 158 1.76 -19.28 21.86
CA TRP A 158 1.99 -20.72 21.92
C TRP A 158 3.35 -21.12 21.33
N GLN A 159 3.77 -20.45 20.25
CA GLN A 159 5.07 -20.67 19.62
C GLN A 159 6.23 -20.01 20.37
N SER A 160 5.94 -19.18 21.38
CA SER A 160 6.96 -18.46 22.14
C SER A 160 7.66 -19.37 23.17
N PRO A 161 8.94 -19.11 23.49
CA PRO A 161 9.69 -19.91 24.46
C PRO A 161 9.31 -19.62 25.93
N ILE A 162 8.25 -18.84 26.17
CA ILE A 162 7.89 -18.23 27.47
C ILE A 162 7.66 -19.28 28.57
N GLY A 163 7.27 -20.51 28.22
CA GLY A 163 7.05 -21.61 29.18
C GLY A 163 8.20 -22.63 29.31
N SER A 164 9.32 -22.46 28.60
CA SER A 164 10.42 -23.45 28.61
C SER A 164 11.41 -23.18 29.78
N PRO A 165 11.71 -24.18 30.64
CA PRO A 165 12.57 -23.96 31.81
C PRO A 165 13.96 -23.46 31.40
N SER A 166 14.52 -22.52 32.18
CA SER A 166 15.87 -21.95 31.93
C SER A 166 16.92 -23.07 31.84
N PRO A 167 18.03 -22.93 31.09
CA PRO A 167 19.06 -23.97 31.07
C PRO A 167 19.61 -24.22 32.48
N GLU A 168 19.67 -23.18 33.30
CA GLU A 168 20.05 -23.27 34.72
C GLU A 168 19.06 -24.10 35.53
N GLU A 169 17.77 -23.98 35.25
CA GLU A 169 16.71 -24.71 35.93
C GLU A 169 16.61 -26.17 35.46
N VAL A 170 16.90 -26.42 34.18
CA VAL A 170 17.09 -27.78 33.65
C VAL A 170 18.33 -28.44 34.26
N LEU A 171 19.45 -27.70 34.35
CA LEU A 171 20.69 -28.17 34.98
C LEU A 171 20.52 -28.37 36.49
N ARG A 172 19.76 -27.50 37.16
CA ARG A 172 19.40 -27.65 38.59
C ARG A 172 18.57 -28.90 38.80
N ARG A 173 17.54 -29.13 37.98
CA ARG A 173 16.71 -30.36 38.01
C ARG A 173 17.46 -31.62 37.60
N GLN A 174 18.51 -31.51 36.80
CA GLN A 174 19.42 -32.64 36.52
C GLN A 174 20.30 -32.93 37.74
N ARG A 175 20.94 -31.92 38.34
CA ARG A 175 21.72 -32.09 39.58
C ARG A 175 20.88 -32.62 40.74
N GLU A 176 19.65 -32.14 40.90
CA GLU A 176 18.72 -32.63 41.92
C GLU A 176 18.34 -34.11 41.68
N ARG A 177 18.19 -34.54 40.41
CA ARG A 177 18.00 -35.97 40.08
C ARG A 177 19.25 -36.80 40.34
N ASP A 178 20.42 -36.33 39.92
CA ASP A 178 21.69 -37.02 40.12
C ASP A 178 22.04 -37.15 41.62
N MET A 179 21.57 -36.22 42.46
CA MET A 179 21.66 -36.32 43.93
C MET A 179 20.65 -37.32 44.52
N LEU A 180 19.43 -37.39 43.99
CA LEU A 180 18.41 -38.35 44.45
C LEU A 180 18.73 -39.79 44.05
N ASP A 181 19.41 -40.00 42.91
CA ASP A 181 19.88 -41.33 42.48
C ASP A 181 21.12 -41.79 43.28
N GLN A 182 21.77 -40.91 44.07
CA GLN A 182 22.94 -41.22 44.89
C GLN A 182 22.65 -41.73 46.31
N ASP A 183 21.39 -41.83 46.73
CA ASP A 183 21.01 -42.39 48.04
C ASP A 183 20.99 -43.94 48.08
N GLY A 184 21.55 -44.60 47.05
CA GLY A 184 21.70 -46.05 46.95
C GLY A 184 23.14 -46.53 46.81
N SER A 185 23.86 -46.62 47.93
CA SER A 185 25.16 -47.32 48.16
C SER A 185 26.48 -46.55 47.91
N PRO A 186 27.53 -46.82 48.72
CA PRO A 186 28.68 -45.94 48.87
C PRO A 186 29.84 -46.30 47.95
N SER A 187 30.49 -45.30 47.34
CA SER A 187 31.82 -45.49 46.78
C SER A 187 32.71 -44.28 47.01
N HIS A 188 33.76 -44.53 47.79
CA HIS A 188 34.95 -43.71 47.99
C HIS A 188 35.44 -43.02 46.72
N VAL A 189 35.62 -41.70 46.77
CA VAL A 189 36.70 -41.02 46.02
C VAL A 189 37.29 -39.88 46.88
N SER A 190 38.61 -39.88 46.88
CA SER A 190 39.59 -39.18 47.69
C SER A 190 39.56 -37.65 47.59
N SER A 191 39.80 -36.98 48.72
CA SER A 191 40.09 -35.55 48.79
C SER A 191 41.43 -35.18 48.17
N PRO A 192 41.56 -33.95 47.62
CA PRO A 192 42.81 -33.21 47.70
C PRO A 192 42.63 -31.91 48.49
N GLU A 193 43.45 -31.81 49.54
CA GLU A 193 44.11 -30.62 50.12
C GLU A 193 43.55 -29.20 49.86
N LYS A 194 43.20 -28.53 50.96
CA LYS A 194 42.93 -27.08 51.03
C LYS A 194 44.25 -26.31 51.22
N SER A 195 44.53 -25.36 50.33
CA SER A 195 45.46 -24.24 50.58
C SER A 195 44.65 -22.95 50.85
N PRO A 196 45.04 -22.09 51.82
CA PRO A 196 44.24 -20.93 52.21
C PRO A 196 44.56 -19.69 51.36
N VAL A 197 43.54 -19.04 50.82
CA VAL A 197 43.67 -17.74 50.15
C VAL A 197 43.28 -16.62 51.11
N ARG A 198 44.24 -15.73 51.35
CA ARG A 198 44.16 -14.45 52.09
C ARG A 198 43.08 -13.53 51.51
N ARG A 199 42.29 -12.88 52.39
CA ARG A 199 41.51 -11.67 52.09
C ARG A 199 42.35 -10.42 52.36
N PRO A 200 42.32 -9.36 51.51
CA PRO A 200 42.81 -8.05 51.89
C PRO A 200 41.73 -7.24 52.63
N ALA A 201 42.18 -6.57 53.69
CA ALA A 201 41.41 -5.62 54.49
C ALA A 201 41.36 -4.23 53.85
N TYR A 202 40.27 -3.49 54.05
CA TYR A 202 40.18 -2.04 53.86
C TYR A 202 40.09 -1.33 55.23
N PRO A 203 40.66 -0.12 55.38
CA PRO A 203 40.76 0.59 56.66
C PRO A 203 39.49 1.38 57.02
N PRO A 204 39.31 1.77 58.30
CA PRO A 204 38.12 2.44 58.80
C PRO A 204 38.17 3.97 58.66
N GLY A 205 37.03 4.60 58.41
CA GLY A 205 36.78 6.03 58.58
C GLY A 205 35.87 6.30 59.79
N PRO A 206 35.93 7.49 60.42
CA PRO A 206 35.51 7.69 61.81
C PRO A 206 34.01 8.06 61.99
N GLY A 207 33.42 7.64 63.12
CA GLY A 207 32.20 8.23 63.73
C GLY A 207 32.54 9.55 64.46
N TYR A 208 31.67 10.30 65.13
CA TYR A 208 30.29 10.25 65.65
C TYR A 208 29.69 11.68 65.43
N ASP A 209 28.38 11.97 65.50
CA ASP A 209 27.63 12.23 66.75
C ASP A 209 26.11 12.24 66.51
N ASP A 210 25.40 11.67 67.49
CA ASP A 210 23.97 11.74 67.74
C ASP A 210 23.53 13.12 68.25
N VAL A 211 22.33 13.57 67.86
CA VAL A 211 21.42 14.30 68.77
C VAL A 211 19.98 13.88 68.48
N ASP A 212 19.32 13.54 69.57
CA ASP A 212 17.98 12.96 69.77
C ASP A 212 16.86 14.03 69.80
N ASP A 213 15.63 13.52 69.96
CA ASP A 213 14.39 14.13 70.49
C ASP A 213 13.44 14.75 69.43
N GLY A 214 12.16 14.37 69.30
CA GLY A 214 11.26 13.52 70.07
C GLY A 214 9.81 13.94 69.75
N GLY A 215 8.84 13.02 69.84
CA GLY A 215 7.42 13.37 70.07
C GLY A 215 6.38 13.07 68.98
N GLU A 216 6.03 11.78 68.84
CA GLU A 216 4.68 11.13 68.91
C GLU A 216 3.34 11.84 68.49
N PRO A 217 2.24 11.05 68.23
CA PRO A 217 1.30 11.26 67.13
C PRO A 217 -0.22 11.39 67.49
N GLY A 218 -1.02 11.72 66.45
CA GLY A 218 -2.45 11.39 66.28
C GLY A 218 -3.49 12.29 67.01
N PRO A 219 -4.82 12.20 66.72
CA PRO A 219 -5.52 11.22 65.89
C PRO A 219 -6.66 11.74 64.95
N LEU A 220 -7.09 10.83 64.06
CA LEU A 220 -8.44 10.55 63.50
C LEU A 220 -9.61 11.53 63.75
N GLY A 221 -10.38 11.81 62.68
CA GLY A 221 -11.80 12.16 62.86
C GLY A 221 -12.55 12.73 61.64
N HIS A 222 -13.44 11.90 61.09
CA HIS A 222 -14.77 12.24 60.57
C HIS A 222 -15.01 12.64 59.10
N TYR A 223 -15.71 11.71 58.44
CA TYR A 223 -16.60 11.86 57.29
C TYR A 223 -17.75 12.84 57.59
N LYS A 224 -18.08 13.71 56.64
CA LYS A 224 -19.39 14.38 56.53
C LYS A 224 -19.69 14.69 55.06
N ASP A 225 -20.78 14.09 54.57
CA ASP A 225 -21.50 14.52 53.38
C ASP A 225 -22.30 15.79 53.67
N ASP A 226 -22.36 16.71 52.70
CA ASP A 226 -23.58 17.34 52.17
C ASP A 226 -23.37 18.78 51.63
N ALA A 227 -24.10 19.04 50.53
CA ALA A 227 -24.63 20.31 50.05
C ALA A 227 -23.78 21.23 49.13
N ILE A 228 -24.09 21.13 47.83
CA ILE A 228 -24.49 22.19 46.90
C ILE A 228 -24.28 23.65 47.38
N SER A 229 -23.33 24.39 46.77
CA SER A 229 -23.63 25.64 46.02
C SER A 229 -22.35 26.30 45.42
N ALA A 230 -22.50 26.71 44.16
CA ALA A 230 -21.82 27.81 43.45
C ALA A 230 -20.32 28.09 43.68
N THR A 231 -19.50 27.80 42.66
CA THR A 231 -18.22 28.49 42.42
C THR A 231 -18.18 29.13 41.01
N PRO A 232 -17.46 30.24 40.82
CA PRO A 232 -17.61 31.13 39.66
C PRO A 232 -16.90 30.61 38.41
N ARG A 233 -17.47 30.90 37.23
CA ARG A 233 -16.84 30.62 35.93
C ARG A 233 -15.50 31.36 35.81
N VAL A 234 -14.43 30.59 35.63
CA VAL A 234 -13.14 31.06 35.12
C VAL A 234 -13.32 31.42 33.63
N PRO A 235 -12.84 32.58 33.14
CA PRO A 235 -12.86 32.86 31.71
C PRO A 235 -11.92 31.88 30.99
N ALA A 236 -12.42 31.22 29.95
CA ALA A 236 -11.61 30.39 29.07
C ALA A 236 -10.56 31.23 28.36
N ASP A 237 -9.31 30.77 28.35
CA ASP A 237 -8.25 31.36 27.55
C ASP A 237 -8.64 31.36 26.06
N PRO A 238 -8.25 32.38 25.28
CA PRO A 238 -8.56 32.44 23.85
C PRO A 238 -7.90 31.29 23.09
N ILE A 239 -8.68 30.62 22.24
CA ILE A 239 -8.19 29.63 21.28
C ILE A 239 -7.12 30.30 20.39
N PRO A 240 -5.90 29.73 20.29
CA PRO A 240 -4.87 30.27 19.40
C PRO A 240 -5.38 30.28 17.95
N GLY A 241 -5.54 31.47 17.37
CA GLY A 241 -5.86 31.65 15.94
C GLY A 241 -7.25 32.20 15.61
N TYR A 242 -8.10 32.51 16.59
CA TYR A 242 -9.37 33.21 16.34
C TYR A 242 -9.17 34.73 16.40
N ASP A 243 -8.99 35.36 15.25
CA ASP A 243 -9.03 36.82 15.10
C ASP A 243 -10.48 37.27 14.85
N PRO A 244 -11.15 37.94 15.81
CA PRO A 244 -12.54 38.37 15.68
C PRO A 244 -12.76 39.47 14.62
N LEU A 245 -11.69 40.00 14.00
CA LEU A 245 -11.78 41.02 12.96
C LEU A 245 -11.90 40.46 11.53
N VAL A 246 -11.90 39.14 11.37
CA VAL A 246 -11.93 38.48 10.06
C VAL A 246 -13.32 37.88 9.82
N PRO A 247 -14.14 38.47 8.92
CA PRO A 247 -15.42 37.89 8.56
C PRO A 247 -15.27 36.43 8.09
N PRO A 248 -16.21 35.52 8.39
CA PRO A 248 -16.09 34.08 8.08
C PRO A 248 -15.71 33.77 6.63
N TYR A 249 -16.19 34.57 5.67
CA TYR A 249 -15.88 34.39 4.24
C TYR A 249 -14.42 34.70 3.87
N MET A 250 -13.69 35.46 4.68
CA MET A 250 -12.26 35.75 4.47
C MET A 250 -11.35 34.60 4.91
N ALA A 251 -11.80 33.76 5.86
CA ALA A 251 -11.12 32.51 6.20
C ALA A 251 -11.17 31.53 5.02
N ASP A 252 -12.32 31.45 4.33
CA ASP A 252 -12.48 30.69 3.10
C ASP A 252 -11.57 31.21 1.97
N LEU A 253 -11.39 32.53 1.84
CA LEU A 253 -10.47 33.10 0.86
C LEU A 253 -9.00 32.79 1.17
N ARG A 254 -8.59 32.78 2.45
CA ARG A 254 -7.23 32.33 2.83
C ARG A 254 -7.03 30.85 2.53
N ARG A 255 -8.04 30.02 2.83
CA ARG A 255 -8.03 28.59 2.52
C ARG A 255 -7.96 28.34 1.00
N LEU A 256 -8.72 29.09 0.20
CA LEU A 256 -8.65 29.00 -1.25
C LEU A 256 -7.30 29.47 -1.80
N ARG A 257 -6.70 30.52 -1.22
CA ARG A 257 -5.33 30.95 -1.57
C ARG A 257 -4.29 29.92 -1.18
N SER A 258 -4.39 29.30 0.00
CA SER A 258 -3.45 28.26 0.43
C SER A 258 -3.56 27.01 -0.44
N LEU A 259 -4.79 26.58 -0.78
CA LEU A 259 -5.01 25.47 -1.71
C LEU A 259 -4.48 25.77 -3.11
N ARG A 260 -4.63 27.02 -3.59
CA ARG A 260 -4.09 27.44 -4.88
C ARG A 260 -2.56 27.47 -4.86
N ALA A 261 -1.96 28.01 -3.80
CA ALA A 261 -0.51 28.03 -3.60
C ALA A 261 0.07 26.62 -3.49
N GLU A 262 -0.58 25.72 -2.76
CA GLU A 262 -0.19 24.31 -2.63
C GLU A 262 -0.31 23.58 -3.98
N LYS A 263 -1.37 23.85 -4.76
CA LYS A 263 -1.52 23.34 -6.12
C LYS A 263 -0.40 23.84 -7.05
N GLU A 264 -0.07 25.13 -6.96
CA GLU A 264 1.02 25.75 -7.73
C GLU A 264 2.39 25.19 -7.35
N GLU A 265 2.67 25.00 -6.06
CA GLU A 265 3.90 24.41 -5.54
C GLU A 265 4.05 22.94 -5.95
N ARG A 266 2.97 22.15 -5.86
CA ARG A 266 2.94 20.75 -6.31
C ARG A 266 3.14 20.63 -7.82
N SER A 267 2.54 21.55 -8.58
CA SER A 267 2.73 21.65 -10.02
C SER A 267 4.17 22.04 -10.36
N GLN A 268 4.79 22.94 -9.58
CA GLN A 268 6.18 23.33 -9.76
C GLN A 268 7.14 22.17 -9.43
N ALA A 269 6.93 21.45 -8.33
CA ALA A 269 7.71 20.27 -7.99
C ALA A 269 7.61 19.16 -9.05
N ARG A 270 6.42 18.97 -9.65
CA ARG A 270 6.22 18.06 -10.80
C ARG A 270 6.95 18.56 -12.04
N ARG A 271 6.90 19.85 -12.37
CA ARG A 271 7.67 20.41 -13.50
C ARG A 271 9.17 20.17 -13.32
N ASP A 272 9.64 20.36 -12.09
CA ASP A 272 11.04 20.25 -11.72
C ASP A 272 11.55 18.80 -11.79
N SER A 273 10.70 17.79 -11.50
CA SER A 273 11.09 16.37 -11.58
C SER A 273 11.31 15.84 -13.00
N TRP A 274 10.84 16.54 -14.03
CA TRP A 274 10.89 16.12 -15.43
C TRP A 274 11.69 17.08 -16.33
N ARG A 275 12.51 17.96 -15.75
CA ARG A 275 13.21 19.02 -16.50
C ARG A 275 14.05 18.52 -17.69
N ASP A 276 14.60 17.31 -17.59
CA ASP A 276 15.48 16.72 -18.61
C ASP A 276 14.82 15.59 -19.42
N THR A 277 13.50 15.37 -19.27
CA THR A 277 12.80 14.26 -19.93
C THR A 277 12.04 14.73 -21.17
N PRO A 278 12.05 13.96 -22.28
CA PRO A 278 11.23 14.28 -23.44
C PRO A 278 9.75 14.42 -23.05
N SER A 279 9.09 15.43 -23.62
CA SER A 279 7.69 15.74 -23.37
C SER A 279 6.93 15.87 -24.68
N PHE A 280 5.73 15.30 -24.69
CA PHE A 280 4.79 15.41 -25.81
C PHE A 280 3.64 16.36 -25.46
N ILE A 281 2.96 16.84 -26.50
CA ILE A 281 1.67 17.53 -26.33
C ILE A 281 0.65 16.45 -25.93
N PRO A 282 -0.11 16.60 -24.84
CA PRO A 282 -1.11 15.61 -24.43
C PRO A 282 -2.19 15.45 -25.52
N LEU A 283 -2.61 14.21 -25.78
CA LEU A 283 -3.66 13.93 -26.77
C LEU A 283 -5.04 14.16 -26.17
N GLU A 284 -5.86 14.91 -26.91
CA GLU A 284 -7.28 15.05 -26.63
C GLU A 284 -8.01 13.71 -26.81
N ALA A 285 -8.98 13.44 -25.94
CA ALA A 285 -9.79 12.21 -25.96
C ALA A 285 -10.87 12.31 -27.05
N ASN A 286 -10.43 12.41 -28.30
CA ASN A 286 -11.27 12.62 -29.47
C ASN A 286 -11.10 11.43 -30.44
N PRO A 287 -12.17 10.65 -30.72
CA PRO A 287 -12.07 9.47 -31.56
C PRO A 287 -11.52 9.71 -32.96
N GLU A 288 -11.86 10.83 -33.62
CA GLU A 288 -11.37 11.15 -34.97
C GLU A 288 -9.85 11.37 -34.96
N LEU A 289 -9.38 12.13 -33.97
CA LEU A 289 -7.97 12.43 -33.77
C LEU A 289 -7.17 11.15 -33.50
N LEU A 290 -7.67 10.30 -32.59
CA LEU A 290 -7.02 9.04 -32.22
C LEU A 290 -7.03 8.03 -33.38
N THR A 291 -8.13 7.96 -34.14
CA THR A 291 -8.25 7.15 -35.36
C THR A 291 -7.25 7.60 -36.42
N SER A 292 -7.16 8.91 -36.67
CA SER A 292 -6.22 9.49 -37.63
C SER A 292 -4.77 9.12 -37.29
N LEU A 293 -4.40 9.16 -36.00
CA LEU A 293 -3.08 8.76 -35.54
C LEU A 293 -2.80 7.28 -35.80
N LEU A 294 -3.74 6.39 -35.44
CA LEU A 294 -3.60 4.95 -35.65
C LEU A 294 -3.47 4.59 -37.13
N HIS A 295 -4.32 5.17 -38.00
CA HIS A 295 -4.24 4.96 -39.45
C HIS A 295 -2.93 5.47 -40.03
N LYS A 296 -2.47 6.65 -39.59
CA LYS A 296 -1.18 7.21 -40.03
C LYS A 296 0.01 6.34 -39.65
N LEU A 297 -0.07 5.66 -38.50
CA LEU A 297 0.95 4.72 -38.06
C LEU A 297 0.85 3.35 -38.77
N GLY A 298 -0.28 3.04 -39.40
CA GLY A 298 -0.45 1.84 -40.22
C GLY A 298 -1.51 0.85 -39.76
N LEU A 299 -2.39 1.24 -38.82
CA LEU A 299 -3.57 0.44 -38.51
C LEU A 299 -4.55 0.48 -39.69
N SER A 300 -5.16 -0.65 -40.02
CA SER A 300 -6.15 -0.76 -41.10
C SER A 300 -7.35 0.17 -40.88
N PRO A 301 -7.85 0.83 -41.94
CA PRO A 301 -9.12 1.57 -41.91
C PRO A 301 -10.35 0.74 -41.54
N ALA A 302 -10.23 -0.60 -41.49
CA ALA A 302 -11.28 -1.47 -41.00
C ALA A 302 -11.57 -1.29 -39.49
N LEU A 303 -10.66 -0.64 -38.75
CA LEU A 303 -10.85 -0.29 -37.34
C LEU A 303 -10.85 1.23 -37.16
N ALA A 304 -11.66 1.70 -36.21
CA ALA A 304 -11.72 3.09 -35.79
C ALA A 304 -11.96 3.18 -34.27
N MET A 305 -11.61 4.34 -33.70
CA MET A 305 -11.97 4.69 -32.34
C MET A 305 -13.40 5.24 -32.34
N HIS A 306 -14.18 4.89 -31.32
CA HIS A 306 -15.56 5.32 -31.12
C HIS A 306 -15.72 5.93 -29.73
N ASP A 307 -16.56 6.96 -29.60
CA ASP A 307 -16.95 7.47 -28.29
C ASP A 307 -17.78 6.45 -27.51
N VAL A 308 -17.53 6.36 -26.20
CA VAL A 308 -18.33 5.56 -25.28
C VAL A 308 -19.15 6.50 -24.40
N TYR A 309 -20.40 6.74 -24.78
CA TYR A 309 -21.28 7.69 -24.07
C TYR A 309 -21.70 7.24 -22.67
N SER A 310 -21.71 5.93 -22.40
CA SER A 310 -22.00 5.37 -21.08
C SER A 310 -21.33 4.02 -20.91
N LEU A 311 -20.90 3.71 -19.67
CA LEU A 311 -20.36 2.40 -19.29
C LEU A 311 -21.41 1.50 -18.63
N THR A 312 -22.64 1.99 -18.42
CA THR A 312 -23.70 1.27 -17.70
C THR A 312 -25.00 1.17 -18.47
N ASP A 313 -25.22 2.06 -19.45
CA ASP A 313 -26.40 2.03 -20.30
C ASP A 313 -26.14 1.19 -21.55
N ALA A 314 -26.76 0.02 -21.61
CA ALA A 314 -26.63 -0.92 -22.72
C ALA A 314 -27.07 -0.32 -24.07
N SER A 315 -28.04 0.59 -24.08
CA SER A 315 -28.52 1.22 -25.32
C SER A 315 -27.47 2.16 -25.90
N LEU A 316 -26.76 2.90 -25.05
CA LEU A 316 -25.67 3.80 -25.47
C LEU A 316 -24.40 3.03 -25.85
N LEU A 317 -24.14 1.88 -25.22
CA LEU A 317 -23.06 0.98 -25.62
C LEU A 317 -23.31 0.32 -26.99
N SER A 318 -24.57 0.11 -27.37
CA SER A 318 -24.94 -0.58 -28.60
C SER A 318 -24.57 0.16 -29.89
N PHE A 319 -24.22 1.45 -29.81
CA PHE A 319 -23.73 2.22 -30.97
C PHE A 319 -22.33 1.81 -31.41
N ILE A 320 -21.57 1.13 -30.55
CA ILE A 320 -20.19 0.73 -30.83
C ILE A 320 -20.21 -0.65 -31.51
N PRO A 321 -19.57 -0.82 -32.68
CA PRO A 321 -19.45 -2.11 -33.34
C PRO A 321 -18.83 -3.18 -32.44
N ARG A 322 -19.28 -4.42 -32.59
CA ARG A 322 -18.84 -5.56 -31.79
C ARG A 322 -18.08 -6.56 -32.69
N PRO A 323 -16.97 -7.15 -32.23
CA PRO A 323 -16.37 -6.97 -30.90
C PRO A 323 -15.62 -5.64 -30.75
N ALA A 324 -15.67 -5.06 -29.54
CA ALA A 324 -14.77 -3.99 -29.14
C ALA A 324 -13.42 -4.59 -28.72
N LEU A 325 -12.34 -4.13 -29.35
CA LEU A 325 -11.01 -4.76 -29.23
C LEU A 325 -10.17 -4.16 -28.09
N ALA A 326 -10.36 -2.87 -27.82
CA ALA A 326 -9.72 -2.16 -26.73
C ALA A 326 -10.61 -1.03 -26.22
N LEU A 327 -10.44 -0.65 -24.95
CA LEU A 327 -11.10 0.52 -24.34
C LEU A 327 -10.03 1.40 -23.70
N LEU A 328 -9.96 2.67 -24.08
CA LEU A 328 -9.14 3.66 -23.41
C LEU A 328 -10.03 4.49 -22.49
N LEU A 329 -9.59 4.64 -21.24
CA LEU A 329 -10.23 5.46 -20.22
C LEU A 329 -9.29 6.63 -19.88
N VAL A 330 -9.82 7.84 -19.95
CA VAL A 330 -9.19 9.07 -19.44
C VAL A 330 -9.81 9.44 -18.12
N PHE A 331 -8.98 9.72 -17.13
CA PHE A 331 -9.43 10.08 -15.79
C PHE A 331 -8.43 10.99 -15.08
N PRO A 332 -8.87 11.74 -14.04
CA PRO A 332 -8.00 12.61 -13.28
C PRO A 332 -7.13 11.84 -12.29
N LEU A 333 -5.86 12.23 -12.20
CA LEU A 333 -4.88 11.72 -11.24
C LEU A 333 -5.07 12.41 -9.89
N THR A 334 -6.04 11.93 -9.11
CA THR A 334 -6.25 12.41 -7.74
C THR A 334 -5.23 11.78 -6.78
N ALA A 335 -5.11 12.37 -5.58
CA ALA A 335 -4.27 11.79 -4.53
C ALA A 335 -4.77 10.40 -4.08
N ALA A 336 -6.08 10.16 -4.12
CA ALA A 336 -6.68 8.87 -3.77
C ALA A 336 -6.34 7.80 -4.81
N TYR A 337 -6.41 8.15 -6.10
CA TYR A 337 -5.95 7.27 -7.17
C TYR A 337 -4.47 6.91 -7.03
N GLU A 338 -3.60 7.91 -6.87
CA GLU A 338 -2.15 7.67 -6.77
C GLU A 338 -1.78 6.82 -5.56
N SER A 339 -2.41 7.05 -4.40
CA SER A 339 -2.13 6.26 -3.20
C SER A 339 -2.58 4.80 -3.35
N HIS A 340 -3.73 4.57 -4.00
CA HIS A 340 -4.20 3.22 -4.30
C HIS A 340 -3.29 2.53 -5.32
N ARG A 341 -2.91 3.22 -6.41
CA ARG A 341 -2.00 2.69 -7.43
C ARG A 341 -0.67 2.27 -6.82
N LEU A 342 -0.07 3.12 -5.99
CA LEU A 342 1.19 2.80 -5.30
C LEU A 342 1.06 1.58 -4.38
N ALA A 343 -0.06 1.45 -3.66
CA ALA A 343 -0.31 0.29 -2.80
C ALA A 343 -0.48 -1.01 -3.61
N GLU A 344 -1.22 -0.95 -4.73
CA GLU A 344 -1.40 -2.10 -5.64
C GLU A 344 -0.07 -2.50 -6.29
N ASP A 345 0.71 -1.53 -6.77
CA ASP A 345 2.01 -1.75 -7.39
C ASP A 345 3.07 -2.23 -6.36
N ALA A 346 2.93 -1.91 -5.07
CA ALA A 346 3.86 -2.35 -4.03
C ALA A 346 3.86 -3.88 -3.84
N LEU A 347 2.72 -4.53 -4.09
CA LEU A 347 2.56 -5.96 -3.98
C LEU A 347 3.01 -6.74 -5.22
N GLN A 348 3.28 -6.04 -6.33
CA GLN A 348 3.64 -6.64 -7.61
C GLN A 348 5.14 -6.53 -7.90
N PRO A 349 5.78 -7.60 -8.42
CA PRO A 349 7.13 -7.50 -8.96
C PRO A 349 7.14 -6.61 -10.21
N ALA A 350 8.32 -6.14 -10.61
CA ALA A 350 8.49 -5.50 -11.91
C ALA A 350 8.19 -6.51 -13.02
N TYR A 351 7.47 -6.07 -14.06
CA TYR A 351 7.22 -6.91 -15.23
C TYR A 351 8.49 -7.01 -16.07
N GLU A 352 8.84 -8.24 -16.45
CA GLU A 352 10.02 -8.56 -17.25
C GLU A 352 9.66 -9.42 -18.47
N GLY A 353 8.38 -9.49 -18.83
CA GLY A 353 7.94 -10.26 -19.99
C GLY A 353 8.54 -9.75 -21.30
N ALA A 354 8.86 -10.69 -22.18
CA ALA A 354 9.34 -10.46 -23.53
C ALA A 354 9.03 -11.65 -24.44
N GLY A 355 8.97 -11.42 -25.74
CA GLY A 355 8.82 -12.44 -26.77
C GLY A 355 7.36 -12.81 -27.12
N PRO A 356 7.19 -13.69 -28.13
CA PRO A 356 5.88 -13.99 -28.72
C PRO A 356 4.92 -14.76 -27.79
N ALA A 357 5.45 -15.32 -26.69
CA ALA A 357 4.68 -16.08 -25.71
C ALA A 357 3.97 -15.17 -24.68
N GLU A 358 4.24 -13.87 -24.68
CA GLU A 358 3.56 -12.95 -23.78
C GLU A 358 2.04 -12.92 -24.04
N PRO A 359 1.21 -12.91 -22.97
CA PRO A 359 -0.23 -12.77 -23.13
C PRO A 359 -0.61 -11.38 -23.68
N VAL A 360 0.20 -10.36 -23.35
CA VAL A 360 0.07 -8.98 -23.80
C VAL A 360 1.44 -8.32 -23.99
N THR A 361 1.57 -7.48 -25.02
CA THR A 361 2.70 -6.59 -25.23
C THR A 361 2.45 -5.27 -24.50
N TRP A 362 3.26 -5.00 -23.47
CA TRP A 362 3.17 -3.79 -22.64
C TRP A 362 4.36 -2.86 -22.86
N PHE A 363 4.07 -1.56 -22.93
CA PHE A 363 5.01 -0.46 -23.11
C PHE A 363 5.05 0.40 -21.85
N LYS A 364 6.23 0.50 -21.24
CA LYS A 364 6.48 1.43 -20.14
C LYS A 364 6.45 2.86 -20.69
N GLN A 365 5.76 3.76 -20.00
CA GLN A 365 5.79 5.18 -20.32
C GLN A 365 6.98 5.85 -19.62
N THR A 366 7.83 6.47 -20.41
CA THR A 366 8.99 7.26 -19.97
C THR A 366 9.00 8.68 -20.52
N ILE A 367 8.22 8.95 -21.58
CA ILE A 367 7.98 10.28 -22.14
C ILE A 367 6.82 10.96 -21.38
N ARG A 368 7.05 12.19 -20.93
CA ARG A 368 6.01 12.99 -20.26
C ARG A 368 4.86 13.27 -21.23
N ASN A 369 3.63 13.18 -20.74
CA ASN A 369 2.38 13.39 -21.51
C ASN A 369 2.15 12.42 -22.70
N ALA A 370 2.92 11.34 -22.81
CA ALA A 370 2.74 10.33 -23.87
C ALA A 370 1.71 9.24 -23.54
N CYS A 371 0.95 9.37 -22.44
CA CYS A 371 0.01 8.33 -21.99
C CYS A 371 -1.05 7.98 -23.04
N GLY A 372 -1.56 8.96 -23.79
CA GLY A 372 -2.49 8.71 -24.90
C GLY A 372 -1.85 7.86 -26.00
N LEU A 373 -0.63 8.20 -26.43
CA LEU A 373 0.10 7.43 -27.45
C LEU A 373 0.40 6.01 -26.98
N VAL A 374 0.90 5.86 -25.74
CA VAL A 374 1.17 4.55 -25.13
C VAL A 374 -0.12 3.73 -25.00
N GLY A 375 -1.25 4.35 -24.66
CA GLY A 375 -2.56 3.71 -24.64
C GLY A 375 -3.01 3.20 -26.01
N LEU A 376 -2.76 3.98 -27.08
CA LEU A 376 -3.03 3.56 -28.46
C LEU A 376 -2.11 2.42 -28.91
N LEU A 377 -0.83 2.46 -28.54
CA LEU A 377 0.10 1.35 -28.78
C LEU A 377 -0.38 0.08 -28.07
N HIS A 378 -0.82 0.19 -26.80
CA HIS A 378 -1.41 -0.95 -26.09
C HIS A 378 -2.65 -1.49 -26.79
N ALA A 379 -3.53 -0.62 -27.31
CA ALA A 379 -4.72 -1.05 -28.04
C ALA A 379 -4.38 -1.79 -29.33
N ALA A 380 -3.46 -1.25 -30.14
CA ALA A 380 -3.13 -1.83 -31.44
C ALA A 380 -2.15 -3.02 -31.37
N ALA A 381 -1.34 -3.14 -30.32
CA ALA A 381 -0.38 -4.22 -30.17
C ALA A 381 -1.00 -5.54 -29.68
N ASN A 382 -2.21 -5.49 -29.12
CA ASN A 382 -2.80 -6.58 -28.35
C ASN A 382 -4.11 -7.09 -28.94
N GLY A 383 -4.50 -8.30 -28.51
CA GLY A 383 -5.73 -8.94 -28.94
C GLY A 383 -5.86 -9.07 -30.46
N PRO A 384 -7.10 -9.12 -30.99
CA PRO A 384 -7.33 -9.19 -32.43
C PRO A 384 -6.84 -7.96 -33.21
N ALA A 385 -6.73 -6.80 -32.56
CA ALA A 385 -6.30 -5.55 -33.21
C ALA A 385 -4.89 -5.64 -33.82
N ARG A 386 -3.99 -6.45 -33.23
CA ARG A 386 -2.64 -6.72 -33.77
C ARG A 386 -2.65 -7.24 -35.20
N GLY A 387 -3.68 -8.00 -35.58
CA GLY A 387 -3.85 -8.56 -36.92
C GLY A 387 -4.31 -7.55 -37.98
N PHE A 388 -4.74 -6.36 -37.55
CA PHE A 388 -5.15 -5.26 -38.44
C PHE A 388 -4.04 -4.25 -38.71
N VAL A 389 -2.85 -4.45 -38.13
CA VAL A 389 -1.68 -3.61 -38.43
C VAL A 389 -1.11 -4.04 -39.77
N GLY A 390 -1.03 -3.10 -40.73
CA GLY A 390 -0.55 -3.39 -42.08
C GLY A 390 0.94 -3.72 -42.10
N GLU A 391 1.32 -4.73 -42.89
CA GLU A 391 2.71 -5.15 -43.03
C GLU A 391 3.60 -4.03 -43.62
N GLY A 392 4.79 -3.84 -43.04
CA GLY A 392 5.76 -2.85 -43.50
C GLY A 392 5.43 -1.40 -43.11
N THR A 393 4.37 -1.18 -42.35
CA THR A 393 4.02 0.13 -41.80
C THR A 393 4.91 0.52 -40.61
N PRO A 394 4.97 1.81 -40.21
CA PRO A 394 5.70 2.22 -39.01
C PRO A 394 5.31 1.43 -37.75
N LEU A 395 4.00 1.22 -37.55
CA LEU A 395 3.51 0.46 -36.41
C LEU A 395 3.93 -1.01 -36.47
N ASP A 396 3.89 -1.64 -37.63
CA ASP A 396 4.34 -3.02 -37.78
C ASP A 396 5.85 -3.18 -37.52
N ALA A 397 6.67 -2.26 -38.04
CA ALA A 397 8.10 -2.23 -37.78
C ALA A 397 8.41 -2.09 -36.28
N LEU A 398 7.73 -1.14 -35.61
CA LEU A 398 7.84 -0.94 -34.16
C LEU A 398 7.48 -2.20 -33.39
N LEU A 399 6.35 -2.84 -33.71
CA LEU A 399 5.86 -4.02 -32.98
C LEU A 399 6.75 -5.25 -33.20
N ARG A 400 7.33 -5.40 -34.40
CA ARG A 400 8.32 -6.46 -34.68
C ARG A 400 9.62 -6.26 -33.92
N GLU A 401 10.12 -5.03 -33.84
CA GLU A 401 11.32 -4.71 -33.05
C GLU A 401 11.05 -4.82 -31.55
N ALA A 402 9.84 -4.46 -31.09
CA ALA A 402 9.44 -4.52 -29.69
C ALA A 402 9.20 -5.96 -29.18
N GLU A 403 8.76 -6.89 -30.02
CA GLU A 403 8.39 -8.25 -29.60
C GLU A 403 9.48 -8.95 -28.76
N PRO A 404 10.75 -9.03 -29.17
CA PRO A 404 11.79 -9.71 -28.39
C PRO A 404 12.30 -8.91 -27.18
N LEU A 405 11.93 -7.63 -27.03
CA LEU A 405 12.52 -6.71 -26.05
C LEU A 405 11.78 -6.72 -24.71
N GLY A 406 12.51 -6.48 -23.62
CA GLY A 406 11.91 -6.23 -22.31
C GLY A 406 11.33 -4.82 -22.18
N PRO A 407 10.57 -4.51 -21.10
CA PRO A 407 9.83 -3.25 -21.01
C PRO A 407 10.66 -1.97 -21.05
N ALA A 408 11.87 -1.98 -20.46
CA ALA A 408 12.77 -0.83 -20.49
C ALA A 408 13.30 -0.56 -21.91
N GLU A 409 13.65 -1.62 -22.64
CA GLU A 409 14.14 -1.53 -24.02
C GLU A 409 13.01 -1.13 -24.99
N ARG A 410 11.78 -1.61 -24.76
CA ARG A 410 10.58 -1.15 -25.48
C ARG A 410 10.31 0.33 -25.27
N ALA A 411 10.47 0.84 -24.05
CA ALA A 411 10.32 2.27 -23.78
C ALA A 411 11.38 3.10 -24.53
N ALA A 412 12.65 2.66 -24.47
CA ALA A 412 13.74 3.30 -25.21
C ALA A 412 13.53 3.24 -26.74
N LEU A 413 12.86 2.19 -27.23
CA LEU A 413 12.43 2.10 -28.64
C LEU A 413 11.38 3.15 -28.98
N VAL A 414 10.35 3.31 -28.15
CA VAL A 414 9.31 4.36 -28.34
C VAL A 414 9.93 5.77 -28.29
N GLU A 415 10.90 6.01 -27.41
CA GLU A 415 11.61 7.30 -27.30
C GLU A 415 12.40 7.68 -28.55
N ARG A 416 13.04 6.70 -29.22
CA ARG A 416 13.86 6.94 -30.40
C ARG A 416 13.09 6.89 -31.72
N ASP A 417 11.82 6.48 -31.69
CA ASP A 417 11.01 6.34 -32.91
C ASP A 417 10.54 7.71 -33.43
N GLY A 418 11.27 8.22 -34.42
CA GLY A 418 10.95 9.49 -35.07
C GLY A 418 9.66 9.46 -35.90
N ALA A 419 9.17 8.29 -36.34
CA ALA A 419 7.89 8.20 -37.05
C ALA A 419 6.72 8.38 -36.08
N LEU A 420 6.77 7.73 -34.93
CA LEU A 420 5.84 7.91 -33.82
C LEU A 420 5.80 9.37 -33.35
N ALA A 421 6.97 9.95 -33.05
CA ALA A 421 7.05 11.32 -32.55
C ALA A 421 6.45 12.34 -33.56
N ARG A 422 6.72 12.18 -34.86
CA ARG A 422 6.15 13.04 -35.90
C ARG A 422 4.64 12.84 -36.06
N ALA A 423 4.18 11.59 -36.10
CA ALA A 423 2.75 11.29 -36.22
C ALA A 423 1.97 11.87 -35.03
N HIS A 424 2.46 11.65 -33.80
CA HIS A 424 1.91 12.24 -32.58
C HIS A 424 1.87 13.76 -32.65
N GLY A 425 3.01 14.39 -32.95
CA GLY A 425 3.14 15.85 -32.93
C GLY A 425 2.28 16.58 -33.96
N GLU A 426 1.99 15.95 -35.10
CA GLU A 426 1.06 16.50 -36.09
C GLU A 426 -0.40 16.40 -35.66
N VAL A 427 -0.78 15.27 -35.04
CA VAL A 427 -2.15 14.99 -34.66
C VAL A 427 -2.54 15.74 -33.38
N ALA A 428 -1.63 15.81 -32.40
CA ALA A 428 -1.86 16.50 -31.13
C ALA A 428 -2.14 18.01 -31.28
N ARG A 429 -1.86 18.61 -32.45
CA ARG A 429 -2.13 20.03 -32.76
C ARG A 429 -3.49 20.27 -33.43
N ARG A 430 -4.26 19.22 -33.74
CA ARG A 430 -5.48 19.27 -34.56
C ARG A 430 -6.77 18.97 -33.78
N GLY A 431 -6.72 18.92 -32.45
CA GLY A 431 -7.91 18.73 -31.61
C GLY A 431 -8.88 19.91 -31.66
N ASP A 432 -10.08 19.71 -31.12
CA ASP A 432 -11.10 20.76 -31.02
C ASP A 432 -10.73 21.81 -29.97
N THR A 433 -9.84 21.45 -29.03
CA THR A 433 -9.29 22.34 -28.02
C THR A 433 -7.90 22.85 -28.40
N ALA A 434 -7.56 24.04 -27.90
CA ALA A 434 -6.21 24.58 -28.05
C ALA A 434 -5.20 23.67 -27.32
N ALA A 435 -4.26 23.12 -28.07
CA ALA A 435 -3.22 22.26 -27.52
C ALA A 435 -2.40 23.03 -26.45
N PRO A 436 -2.25 22.48 -25.24
CA PRO A 436 -1.40 23.08 -24.21
C PRO A 436 0.08 22.95 -24.57
N ASP A 437 0.95 23.63 -23.82
CA ASP A 437 2.39 23.45 -23.98
C ASP A 437 2.79 22.02 -23.56
N ALA A 438 3.79 21.45 -24.22
CA ALA A 438 4.28 20.12 -23.88
C ALA A 438 4.82 20.05 -22.43
N ALA A 439 5.29 21.18 -21.89
CA ALA A 439 5.76 21.31 -20.51
C ALA A 439 4.64 21.61 -19.49
N ASP A 440 3.39 21.80 -19.92
CA ASP A 440 2.27 22.04 -19.02
C ASP A 440 1.98 20.83 -18.14
N ASP A 441 1.54 21.10 -16.91
CA ASP A 441 1.20 20.08 -15.95
C ASP A 441 -0.21 19.56 -16.21
N VAL A 442 -0.29 18.31 -16.68
CA VAL A 442 -1.55 17.63 -16.99
C VAL A 442 -1.87 16.70 -15.83
N ASP A 443 -3.10 16.83 -15.30
CA ASP A 443 -3.63 15.99 -14.23
C ASP A 443 -4.59 14.91 -14.75
N LEU A 444 -4.71 14.74 -16.07
CA LEU A 444 -5.44 13.65 -16.72
C LEU A 444 -4.50 12.54 -17.18
N HIS A 445 -4.98 11.31 -17.18
CA HIS A 445 -4.20 10.13 -17.59
C HIS A 445 -5.03 9.12 -18.36
N TYR A 446 -4.39 8.48 -19.35
CA TYR A 446 -4.97 7.39 -20.12
C TYR A 446 -4.58 6.04 -19.53
N VAL A 447 -5.54 5.14 -19.42
CA VAL A 447 -5.31 3.70 -19.24
C VAL A 447 -6.03 2.93 -20.35
N CYS A 448 -5.44 1.83 -20.81
CA CYS A 448 -6.02 1.00 -21.87
C CYS A 448 -6.40 -0.37 -21.31
N PHE A 449 -7.56 -0.89 -21.70
CA PHE A 449 -8.04 -2.24 -21.38
C PHE A 449 -8.10 -3.07 -22.65
N VAL A 450 -7.52 -4.26 -22.62
CA VAL A 450 -7.46 -5.19 -23.76
C VAL A 450 -7.73 -6.61 -23.32
N LYS A 451 -8.28 -7.43 -24.24
CA LYS A 451 -8.35 -8.88 -24.06
C LYS A 451 -7.04 -9.50 -24.56
N GLY A 452 -6.29 -10.13 -23.66
CA GLY A 452 -5.04 -10.81 -23.96
C GLY A 452 -5.24 -12.10 -24.75
N ARG A 453 -4.13 -12.64 -25.30
CA ARG A 453 -4.16 -13.93 -26.02
C ARG A 453 -4.54 -15.11 -25.12
N ASP A 454 -4.39 -14.94 -23.81
CA ASP A 454 -4.78 -15.88 -22.76
C ASP A 454 -6.28 -15.78 -22.39
N GLY A 455 -7.05 -14.92 -23.06
CA GLY A 455 -8.46 -14.67 -22.75
C GLY A 455 -8.68 -13.77 -21.53
N GLY A 456 -7.60 -13.32 -20.87
CA GLY A 456 -7.68 -12.41 -19.73
C GLY A 456 -8.00 -10.98 -20.13
N LEU A 457 -8.71 -10.24 -19.28
CA LEU A 457 -8.77 -8.79 -19.34
C LEU A 457 -7.52 -8.20 -18.69
N TRP A 458 -6.82 -7.33 -19.42
CA TRP A 458 -5.60 -6.68 -18.96
C TRP A 458 -5.78 -5.17 -18.91
N GLU A 459 -5.38 -4.57 -17.80
CA GLU A 459 -5.21 -3.12 -17.63
C GLU A 459 -3.77 -2.73 -17.96
N MET A 460 -3.62 -1.84 -18.93
CA MET A 460 -2.38 -1.46 -19.58
C MET A 460 -2.08 0.01 -19.28
N ASP A 461 -1.52 0.28 -18.10
CA ASP A 461 -1.04 1.61 -17.69
C ASP A 461 0.49 1.67 -17.74
N GLY A 462 1.05 2.50 -18.63
CA GLY A 462 2.50 2.67 -18.78
C GLY A 462 3.20 3.27 -17.54
N ARG A 463 2.47 3.87 -16.60
CA ARG A 463 3.03 4.43 -15.36
C ARG A 463 3.27 3.38 -14.27
N ARG A 464 2.65 2.21 -14.36
CA ARG A 464 2.78 1.11 -13.39
C ARG A 464 4.07 0.30 -13.56
N LYS A 465 4.29 -0.68 -12.68
CA LYS A 465 5.40 -1.65 -12.77
C LYS A 465 5.23 -2.71 -13.87
N GLY A 466 4.03 -2.80 -14.46
CA GLY A 466 3.67 -3.78 -15.49
C GLY A 466 2.18 -3.74 -15.82
N PRO A 467 1.73 -4.57 -16.79
CA PRO A 467 0.31 -4.76 -17.06
C PRO A 467 -0.36 -5.53 -15.91
N LEU A 468 -1.63 -5.21 -15.62
CA LEU A 468 -2.39 -5.86 -14.54
C LEU A 468 -3.50 -6.74 -15.11
N ARG A 469 -3.46 -8.03 -14.79
CA ARG A 469 -4.53 -8.96 -15.13
C ARG A 469 -5.73 -8.75 -14.20
N ARG A 470 -6.89 -8.40 -14.77
CA ARG A 470 -8.11 -8.08 -14.01
C ARG A 470 -9.06 -9.27 -13.83
N GLY A 471 -8.99 -10.26 -14.70
CA GLY A 471 -9.78 -11.49 -14.62
C GLY A 471 -9.92 -12.16 -15.99
N ASP A 472 -10.68 -13.25 -16.06
CA ASP A 472 -10.92 -13.99 -17.30
C ASP A 472 -12.18 -13.49 -18.01
N LEU A 473 -12.12 -13.39 -19.34
CA LEU A 473 -13.28 -13.16 -20.20
C LEU A 473 -13.60 -14.43 -20.98
N GLU A 474 -14.90 -14.71 -21.15
CA GLU A 474 -15.37 -15.79 -22.02
C GLU A 474 -15.07 -15.46 -23.49
N GLU A 475 -15.11 -16.47 -24.36
CA GLU A 475 -14.74 -16.30 -25.78
C GLU A 475 -15.59 -15.21 -26.48
N ALA A 476 -16.89 -15.19 -26.21
CA ALA A 476 -17.84 -14.20 -26.75
C ALA A 476 -17.80 -12.83 -26.04
N GLU A 477 -17.16 -12.74 -24.88
CA GLU A 477 -17.02 -11.48 -24.13
C GLU A 477 -15.87 -10.65 -24.70
N ASP A 478 -16.07 -9.33 -24.76
CA ASP A 478 -15.02 -8.38 -25.11
C ASP A 478 -14.87 -7.29 -24.03
N VAL A 479 -14.07 -6.26 -24.31
CA VAL A 479 -13.73 -5.21 -23.33
C VAL A 479 -14.88 -4.31 -22.88
N LEU A 480 -16.03 -4.30 -23.59
CA LEU A 480 -17.26 -3.60 -23.14
C LEU A 480 -18.35 -4.57 -22.67
N SER A 481 -18.04 -5.86 -22.49
CA SER A 481 -18.95 -6.77 -21.79
C SER A 481 -19.17 -6.28 -20.35
N GLU A 482 -20.35 -6.57 -19.78
CA GLU A 482 -20.68 -6.19 -18.40
C GLU A 482 -19.60 -6.66 -17.40
N LYS A 483 -19.12 -7.90 -17.59
CA LYS A 483 -18.03 -8.46 -16.79
C LYS A 483 -16.73 -7.68 -16.94
N ALA A 484 -16.33 -7.33 -18.16
CA ALA A 484 -15.10 -6.57 -18.39
C ALA A 484 -15.18 -5.17 -17.75
N LEU A 485 -16.31 -4.48 -17.92
CA LEU A 485 -16.58 -3.16 -17.36
C LEU A 485 -16.52 -3.18 -15.82
N ALA A 486 -17.15 -4.18 -15.19
CA ALA A 486 -17.13 -4.38 -13.75
C ALA A 486 -15.74 -4.75 -13.20
N LEU A 487 -14.95 -5.52 -13.95
CA LEU A 487 -13.61 -5.93 -13.52
C LEU A 487 -12.57 -4.80 -13.60
N GLY A 488 -12.73 -3.86 -14.54
CA GLY A 488 -11.76 -2.79 -14.81
C GLY A 488 -12.36 -1.39 -14.73
N PRO A 489 -12.87 -0.81 -15.83
CA PRO A 489 -13.26 0.61 -15.94
C PRO A 489 -14.14 1.12 -14.81
N LEU A 490 -15.21 0.40 -14.42
CA LEU A 490 -16.15 0.89 -13.40
C LEU A 490 -15.48 1.07 -12.02
N LYS A 491 -14.44 0.28 -11.70
CA LYS A 491 -13.70 0.44 -10.44
C LYS A 491 -12.96 1.77 -10.36
N PHE A 492 -12.61 2.39 -11.49
CA PHE A 492 -12.01 3.73 -11.48
C PHE A 492 -13.07 4.77 -11.12
N LEU A 493 -14.27 4.67 -11.71
CA LEU A 493 -15.38 5.57 -11.43
C LEU A 493 -15.87 5.46 -9.98
N GLU A 494 -15.97 4.24 -9.44
CA GLU A 494 -16.39 4.01 -8.05
C GLU A 494 -15.45 4.67 -7.02
N ARG A 495 -14.15 4.70 -7.31
CA ARG A 495 -13.14 5.29 -6.42
C ARG A 495 -13.14 6.81 -6.46
N GLU A 496 -13.39 7.36 -7.65
CA GLU A 496 -13.23 8.76 -7.98
C GLU A 496 -14.58 9.46 -8.23
N ALA A 497 -15.69 8.89 -7.72
CA ALA A 497 -17.08 9.25 -8.03
C ALA A 497 -17.48 10.74 -7.82
N ALA A 498 -16.59 11.55 -7.26
CA ALA A 498 -16.78 12.99 -7.07
C ALA A 498 -16.24 13.85 -8.25
N ASP A 499 -15.33 13.33 -9.08
CA ASP A 499 -14.81 14.04 -10.25
C ASP A 499 -15.60 13.64 -11.51
N LEU A 500 -15.88 14.59 -12.40
CA LEU A 500 -16.65 14.37 -13.62
C LEU A 500 -15.76 14.30 -14.87
N ARG A 501 -14.45 14.50 -14.72
CA ARG A 501 -13.48 14.58 -15.85
C ARG A 501 -13.06 13.20 -16.35
N PHE A 502 -14.05 12.38 -16.71
CA PHE A 502 -13.85 11.07 -17.31
C PHE A 502 -14.22 11.09 -18.79
N SER A 503 -13.47 10.38 -19.62
CA SER A 503 -13.84 10.11 -21.01
C SER A 503 -13.42 8.69 -21.39
N CYS A 504 -14.17 8.06 -22.27
CA CYS A 504 -13.93 6.70 -22.72
C CYS A 504 -14.04 6.62 -24.24
N VAL A 505 -13.09 5.95 -24.87
CA VAL A 505 -13.10 5.64 -26.30
C VAL A 505 -12.79 4.18 -26.53
N ALA A 506 -13.47 3.53 -27.46
CA ALA A 506 -13.30 2.11 -27.76
C ALA A 506 -12.77 1.91 -29.19
N LEU A 507 -11.79 1.03 -29.35
CA LEU A 507 -11.31 0.58 -30.66
C LEU A 507 -12.21 -0.57 -31.14
N ALA A 508 -12.91 -0.39 -32.24
CA ALA A 508 -13.80 -1.40 -32.83
C ALA A 508 -13.79 -1.31 -34.36
N GLY A 509 -14.64 -2.10 -35.02
CA GLY A 509 -14.85 -2.00 -36.47
C GLY A 509 -15.22 -0.58 -36.90
N SER A 510 -14.73 -0.14 -38.05
CA SER A 510 -15.11 1.15 -38.64
C SER A 510 -16.57 1.12 -39.12
N LEU A 511 -17.24 2.28 -39.06
CA LEU A 511 -18.60 2.48 -39.58
C LEU A 511 -18.63 3.16 -40.97
N ASP A 512 -17.48 3.60 -41.46
CA ASP A 512 -17.30 4.33 -42.72
C ASP A 512 -17.12 3.43 -43.96
#